data_AF-A0A507QPT8-F1
#
_entry.id   AF-A0A507QPT8-F1
#
_cell.length_a   1.000
_cell.length_b   1.000
_cell.length_c   1.000
_cell.angle_alpha   90.00
_cell.angle_beta   90.00
_cell.angle_gamma   90.00
#
_symmetry.space_group_name_H-M   'P 1'
#
loop_
_entity.id
_entity.type
_entity.pdbx_description
1 polymer ?
#
loop_
_entity_poly.entity_id
_entity_poly.type
_entity_poly.pdbx_seq_one_letter_code
_entity_poly.pdbx_strand_id
1 'polypeptide(L)'
;MPEDGSMISVDDLAVRLKINAELAVRLLRACPSTHFSEAPGVNHYAHNARSCVFLSPDNGRCLHIYNFTGEGVLAIPLVMGSRRTGQPLAITTVGPSSWP
;
A
#
# COMPACT_ATOMS: atom_id res chain seq x y z
N MET A 1 -11.31 -7.49 3.90
CA MET A 1 -11.54 -8.72 4.69
C MET A 1 -12.91 -8.58 5.35
N PRO A 2 -13.46 -9.60 6.02
CA PRO A 2 -14.70 -9.44 6.78
C PRO A 2 -14.55 -8.37 7.88
N GLU A 3 -15.48 -7.42 7.94
CA GLU A 3 -15.44 -6.29 8.89
C GLU A 3 -15.71 -6.70 10.34
N ASP A 4 -16.34 -7.86 10.52
CA ASP A 4 -16.61 -8.48 11.82
C ASP A 4 -15.35 -9.06 12.50
N GLY A 5 -14.18 -8.99 11.83
CA GLY A 5 -12.94 -9.56 12.32
C GLY A 5 -12.83 -11.07 12.10
N SER A 6 -13.79 -11.69 11.39
CA SER A 6 -13.68 -13.09 11.01
C SER A 6 -12.52 -13.32 10.04
N MET A 7 -11.91 -14.50 10.13
CA MET A 7 -10.76 -14.83 9.29
C MET A 7 -11.20 -15.14 7.85
N ILE A 8 -10.37 -14.73 6.89
CA ILE A 8 -10.52 -15.07 5.48
C ILE A 8 -9.22 -15.67 4.96
N SER A 9 -9.32 -16.67 4.09
CA SER A 9 -8.17 -17.25 3.41
C SER A 9 -7.66 -16.31 2.31
N VAL A 10 -6.37 -16.38 1.98
CA VAL A 10 -5.83 -15.59 0.86
C VAL A 10 -6.44 -16.00 -0.48
N ASP A 11 -6.74 -17.29 -0.67
CA ASP A 11 -7.34 -17.78 -1.90
C ASP A 11 -8.75 -17.21 -2.10
N ASP A 12 -9.57 -17.21 -1.05
CA ASP A 12 -10.91 -16.58 -1.09
C ASP A 12 -10.83 -15.08 -1.33
N LEU A 13 -9.85 -14.42 -0.69
CA LEU A 13 -9.63 -12.99 -0.88
C LEU A 13 -9.18 -12.67 -2.32
N ALA A 14 -8.29 -13.50 -2.88
CA ALA A 14 -7.79 -13.35 -4.24
C ALA A 14 -8.91 -13.51 -5.27
N VAL A 15 -9.80 -14.49 -5.08
CA VAL A 15 -11.01 -14.66 -5.91
C VAL A 15 -11.94 -13.45 -5.80
N ARG A 16 -12.22 -12.97 -4.57
CA ARG A 16 -13.12 -11.82 -4.34
C ARG A 16 -12.60 -10.53 -4.96
N LEU A 17 -11.30 -10.26 -4.82
CA LEU A 17 -10.66 -9.04 -5.31
C LEU A 17 -10.19 -9.16 -6.76
N LYS A 18 -10.29 -10.35 -7.37
CA LYS A 18 -9.76 -10.68 -8.70
C LYS A 18 -8.28 -10.31 -8.85
N ILE A 19 -7.50 -10.62 -7.82
CA ILE A 19 -6.05 -10.39 -7.80
C ILE A 19 -5.29 -11.71 -7.81
N ASN A 20 -4.01 -11.66 -8.18
CA ASN A 20 -3.13 -12.82 -8.11
C ASN A 20 -2.93 -13.25 -6.64
N ALA A 21 -3.16 -14.53 -6.35
CA ALA A 21 -3.06 -15.08 -5.00
C ALA A 21 -1.64 -15.01 -4.42
N GLU A 22 -0.60 -15.25 -5.22
CA GLU A 22 0.79 -15.15 -4.79
C GLU A 22 1.17 -13.71 -4.41
N LEU A 23 0.70 -12.73 -5.21
CA LEU A 23 0.87 -11.31 -4.88
C LEU A 23 0.14 -10.95 -3.59
N ALA A 24 -1.11 -11.43 -3.43
CA ALA A 24 -1.90 -11.20 -2.22
C ALA A 24 -1.20 -11.77 -0.98
N VAL A 25 -0.64 -12.98 -1.04
CA VAL A 25 0.15 -13.57 0.05
C VAL A 25 1.34 -12.69 0.40
N ARG A 26 2.09 -12.21 -0.60
CA ARG A 26 3.29 -11.40 -0.36
C ARG A 26 2.96 -10.07 0.31
N LEU A 27 1.90 -9.40 -0.14
CA LEU A 27 1.43 -8.15 0.46
C LEU A 27 0.93 -8.38 1.88
N LEU A 28 0.06 -9.37 2.08
CA LEU A 28 -0.53 -9.66 3.38
C LEU A 28 0.48 -10.22 4.37
N ARG A 29 1.59 -10.85 3.96
CA ARG A 29 2.67 -11.22 4.88
C ARG A 29 3.38 -10.01 5.49
N ALA A 30 3.43 -8.87 4.80
CA ALA A 30 4.04 -7.65 5.33
C ALA A 30 3.13 -6.91 6.34
N CYS A 31 1.82 -7.16 6.31
CA CYS A 31 0.83 -6.47 7.15
C CYS A 31 0.84 -6.90 8.63
N PRO A 32 0.99 -8.19 9.00
CA PRO A 32 1.14 -8.61 10.39
C PRO A 32 2.42 -8.10 11.04
N SER A 33 3.54 -8.03 10.29
CA SER A 33 4.80 -7.47 10.80
C SER A 33 4.70 -6.00 11.19
N THR A 34 3.72 -5.28 10.66
CA THR A 34 3.43 -3.89 11.01
C THR A 34 2.22 -3.76 11.96
N HIS A 35 1.69 -4.89 12.45
CA HIS A 35 0.45 -5.00 13.22
C HIS A 35 -0.78 -4.39 12.51
N PHE A 36 -0.71 -4.24 11.18
CA PHE A 36 -1.79 -3.67 10.39
C PHE A 36 -3.00 -4.60 10.34
N SER A 37 -2.77 -5.92 10.26
CA SER A 37 -3.80 -6.96 10.28
C SER A 37 -3.39 -8.10 11.20
N GLU A 38 -4.35 -8.95 11.58
CA GLU A 38 -4.06 -10.20 12.30
C GLU A 38 -3.84 -11.37 11.34
N ALA A 39 -2.94 -12.29 11.70
CA ALA A 39 -2.68 -13.53 10.98
C ALA A 39 -2.90 -14.73 11.93
N PRO A 40 -4.17 -15.07 12.24
CA PRO A 40 -4.50 -16.13 13.17
C PRO A 40 -4.09 -17.54 12.69
N GLY A 41 -3.74 -17.68 11.41
CA GLY A 41 -3.28 -18.95 10.83
C GLY A 41 -2.47 -18.75 9.54
N VAL A 42 -1.90 -19.84 9.03
CA VAL A 42 -1.14 -19.83 7.77
C VAL A 42 -2.06 -19.41 6.63
N ASN A 43 -1.72 -18.33 5.92
CA ASN A 43 -2.51 -17.76 4.82
C ASN A 43 -3.96 -17.43 5.21
N HIS A 44 -4.22 -17.18 6.49
CA HIS A 44 -5.51 -16.71 6.99
C HIS A 44 -5.29 -15.38 7.70
N TYR A 45 -6.12 -14.41 7.35
CA TYR A 45 -5.96 -13.05 7.85
C TYR A 45 -7.30 -12.48 8.30
N ALA A 46 -7.25 -11.61 9.31
CA ALA A 46 -8.42 -10.97 9.91
C ALA A 46 -8.17 -9.46 10.08
N HIS A 47 -9.27 -8.71 10.04
CA HIS A 47 -9.24 -7.31 10.45
C HIS A 47 -8.97 -7.21 11.95
N ASN A 48 -8.15 -6.23 12.32
CA ASN A 48 -7.99 -5.76 13.70
C ASN A 48 -8.40 -4.29 13.82
N ALA A 49 -8.43 -3.77 15.04
CA ALA A 49 -8.82 -2.40 15.32
C ALA A 49 -8.08 -1.35 14.47
N ARG A 50 -6.81 -1.58 14.10
CA ARG A 50 -6.01 -0.65 13.28
C ARG A 50 -6.38 -0.70 11.80
N SER A 51 -6.53 -1.89 11.22
CA SER A 51 -6.99 -2.01 9.83
C SER A 51 -8.40 -1.45 9.64
N CYS A 52 -9.29 -1.60 10.62
CA CYS A 52 -10.66 -1.07 10.54
C CYS A 52 -10.71 0.46 10.48
N VAL A 53 -9.69 1.16 11.02
CA VAL A 53 -9.61 2.62 10.95
C VAL A 53 -9.67 3.10 9.49
N PHE A 54 -9.07 2.35 8.56
CA PHE A 54 -8.99 2.70 7.14
C PHE A 54 -10.28 2.41 6.36
N LEU A 55 -11.27 1.74 6.97
CA LEU A 55 -12.59 1.57 6.36
C LEU A 55 -13.44 2.86 6.47
N SER A 56 -13.08 3.77 7.38
CA SER A 56 -13.77 5.06 7.47
C SER A 56 -13.44 5.92 6.22
N PRO A 57 -14.41 6.62 5.63
CA PRO A 57 -14.18 7.45 4.45
C PRO A 57 -13.11 8.53 4.66
N ASP A 58 -13.05 9.11 5.86
CA ASP A 58 -12.10 10.19 6.17
C ASP A 58 -10.66 9.67 6.28
N ASN A 59 -10.48 8.52 6.94
CA ASN A 59 -9.15 7.91 7.08
C ASN A 59 -8.68 7.24 5.79
N GLY A 60 -9.61 6.65 5.02
CA GLY A 60 -9.33 6.12 3.69
C GLY A 60 -8.85 7.21 2.74
N ARG A 61 -9.40 8.43 2.84
CA ARG A 61 -8.95 9.58 2.05
C ARG A 61 -7.53 10.03 2.41
N CYS A 62 -7.11 9.91 3.66
CA CYS A 62 -5.73 10.19 4.06
C CYS A 62 -4.72 9.27 3.36
N LEU A 63 -5.13 8.10 2.86
CA LEU A 63 -4.27 7.25 2.03
C LEU A 63 -3.92 7.89 0.68
N HIS A 64 -4.74 8.83 0.17
CA HIS A 64 -4.39 9.62 -1.01
C HIS A 64 -3.13 10.46 -0.80
N ILE A 65 -2.77 10.78 0.46
CA ILE A 65 -1.51 11.44 0.77
C ILE A 65 -0.33 10.59 0.28
N TYR A 66 -0.39 9.26 0.40
CA TYR A 66 0.65 8.39 -0.12
C TYR A 66 0.75 8.46 -1.66
N ASN A 67 -0.38 8.47 -2.37
CA ASN A 67 -0.39 8.55 -3.84
C ASN A 67 0.04 9.93 -4.37
N PHE A 68 -0.33 11.01 -3.68
CA PHE A 68 -0.05 12.38 -4.15
C PHE A 68 1.29 12.91 -3.65
N THR A 69 1.63 12.65 -2.38
CA THR A 69 2.84 13.21 -1.75
C THR A 69 3.97 12.21 -1.62
N GLY A 70 3.72 10.90 -1.78
CA GLY A 70 4.73 9.85 -1.59
C GLY A 70 5.95 10.05 -2.50
N GLU A 71 5.73 10.18 -3.81
CA GLU A 71 6.79 10.46 -4.78
C GLU A 71 7.52 11.78 -4.47
N GLY A 72 6.78 12.81 -4.08
CA GLY A 72 7.35 14.11 -3.71
C GLY A 72 8.27 14.04 -2.49
N VAL A 73 7.85 13.33 -1.44
CA VAL A 73 8.63 13.13 -0.21
C VAL A 73 9.86 12.25 -0.47
N LEU A 74 9.71 11.17 -1.23
CA LEU A 74 10.80 10.28 -1.61
C LEU A 74 11.85 10.98 -2.50
N ALA A 75 11.44 11.99 -3.26
CA ALA A 75 12.35 12.80 -4.09
C ALA A 75 13.14 13.86 -3.29
N ILE A 76 12.76 14.23 -2.07
CA ILE A 76 13.42 15.29 -1.29
C ILE A 76 14.94 15.05 -1.13
N PRO A 77 15.42 13.86 -0.72
CA PRO A 77 16.85 13.61 -0.60
C PRO A 77 17.60 13.78 -1.92
N LEU A 78 17.01 13.36 -3.04
CA LEU A 78 17.58 13.52 -4.38
C LEU A 78 17.71 15.00 -4.75
N VAL A 79 16.65 15.78 -4.54
CA VAL A 79 16.65 17.23 -4.82
C VAL A 79 17.68 17.97 -3.97
N MET A 80 17.77 17.65 -2.68
CA MET A 80 18.74 18.28 -1.78
C MET A 80 20.18 17.87 -2.09
N GLY A 81 20.41 16.61 -2.48
CA GLY A 81 21.73 16.10 -2.89
C GLY A 81 22.25 16.74 -4.19
N SER A 82 21.39 16.92 -5.19
CA SER A 82 21.77 17.57 -6.46
C SER A 82 22.03 19.07 -6.30
N ARG A 83 21.28 19.75 -5.42
CA ARG A 83 21.56 21.16 -5.07
C ARG A 83 22.90 21.35 -4.37
N ARG A 84 23.37 20.34 -3.62
CA ARG A 84 24.67 20.37 -2.93
C ARG A 84 25.86 20.13 -3.87
N THR A 85 25.64 19.52 -5.04
CA THR A 85 26.70 19.11 -5.99
C THR A 85 26.71 19.92 -7.29
N GLY A 86 25.75 20.84 -7.49
CA GLY A 86 25.68 21.70 -8.68
C GLY A 86 25.29 20.97 -9.98
N GLN A 87 24.86 19.70 -9.90
CA GLN A 87 24.40 18.95 -11.06
C GLN A 87 22.90 19.16 -11.30
N PRO A 88 22.45 19.37 -12.56
CA PRO A 88 21.04 19.52 -12.87
C PRO A 88 20.29 18.19 -12.66
N LEU A 89 19.14 18.27 -11.98
CA LEU A 89 18.22 17.15 -11.81
C LEU A 89 17.63 16.79 -13.18
N ALA A 90 17.93 15.60 -13.69
CA ALA A 90 17.16 15.01 -14.78
C ALA A 90 15.78 14.63 -14.21
N ILE A 91 14.84 15.57 -14.24
CA ILE A 91 13.44 15.30 -13.96
C ILE A 91 12.91 14.55 -15.18
N THR A 92 12.94 13.22 -15.13
CA THR A 92 12.19 12.39 -16.07
C THR A 92 10.72 12.60 -15.75
N THR A 93 10.09 13.55 -16.43
CA THR A 93 8.63 13.64 -16.51
C THR A 93 8.14 12.34 -17.12
N VAL A 94 7.69 11.40 -16.28
CA VAL A 94 6.85 10.30 -16.75
C VAL A 94 5.53 10.95 -17.13
N GLY A 95 5.43 11.39 -18.39
CA GLY A 95 4.19 11.90 -18.98
C GLY A 95 3.09 10.83 -18.88
N PRO A 96 1.81 11.23 -18.98
CA PRO A 96 0.71 10.29 -18.86
C PRO A 96 0.87 9.19 -19.90
N SER A 97 1.09 7.96 -19.44
CA SER A 97 1.16 6.78 -20.29
C SER A 97 -0.19 6.62 -20.97
N SER A 98 -0.25 6.99 -22.25
CA SER A 98 -1.33 6.60 -23.14
C SER A 98 -1.23 5.09 -23.32
N TRP A 99 -2.22 4.37 -22.81
CA TRP A 99 -2.45 2.97 -23.15
C TRP A 99 -3.40 2.92 -24.36
N PRO A 100 -3.13 2.06 -25.37
CA PRO A 100 -4.15 1.65 -26.33
C PRO A 100 -5.23 0.78 -25.70
#